data_AF-A0A943UEK3-F1
#
_entry.id   AF-A0A943UEK3-F1
#
_cell.length_a   1.000
_cell.length_b   1.000
_cell.length_c   1.000
_cell.angle_alpha   90.00
_cell.angle_beta   90.00
_cell.angle_gamma   90.00
#
_symmetry.space_group_name_H-M   'P 1'
#
loop_
_entity.id
_entity.type
_entity.pdbx_description
1 polymer ?
#
loop_
_entity_poly.entity_id
_entity_poly.type
_entity_poly.pdbx_seq_one_letter_code
_entity_poly.pdbx_strand_id
1 'polypeptide(L)'
;MKKIVLWICTVVMTLIASACIAGAYSPYFEAEPPREVREHTANRWPDYELEDYCEVRGTPKGDYGFALVHRQSERILVGYHRVDGEMKYCLKNAGAVPQGKEEAWFDVGTAGWKDETDWVGNSTGRQVYDDGLCFFVTQLDASGESYEKMVVYRWENGMFRLNSYHKSEGGSIRVSDDKLDFIDWSNGVYRGAVKGTVQRDIRYVSFNALPVWIDDAKEKLTTAPNLKSGDFVAQKVKFTGGQKYPVYTGPGENYARSGNGKGLVSSNGWIEVYGQKDGWILIQYSISADHYRFGWIEKDALPKGVTVPELNFRVAPGDQSVGFDRDSYLTDDPLVSRAKLCTVKAETEIYYLGSLNDEWAYVMVQTEDGRWMCGFMPHYDISNG
;
A
#
# COMPACT_ATOMS: atom_id res chain seq x y z
N MET A 1 -43.70 -25.43 -11.91
CA MET A 1 -42.93 -26.61 -12.37
C MET A 1 -41.52 -26.15 -12.65
N LYS A 2 -40.58 -26.61 -11.82
CA LYS A 2 -39.17 -26.21 -11.78
C LYS A 2 -38.44 -26.70 -13.03
N LYS A 3 -37.74 -25.82 -13.74
CA LYS A 3 -36.83 -26.20 -14.82
C LYS A 3 -35.43 -26.37 -14.25
N ILE A 4 -34.94 -27.58 -14.40
CA ILE A 4 -33.58 -28.05 -14.19
C ILE A 4 -32.65 -27.27 -15.11
N VAL A 5 -31.62 -26.63 -14.56
CA VAL A 5 -30.42 -26.23 -15.30
C VAL A 5 -29.25 -26.84 -14.55
N LEU A 6 -28.64 -27.81 -15.21
CA LEU A 6 -27.48 -28.60 -14.78
C LEU A 6 -26.26 -28.00 -15.48
N TRP A 7 -25.32 -27.39 -14.75
CA TRP A 7 -23.97 -27.08 -15.24
C TRP A 7 -22.93 -27.32 -14.15
N ILE A 8 -22.38 -28.53 -14.20
CA ILE A 8 -20.96 -28.93 -14.05
C ILE A 8 -20.06 -27.98 -13.23
N CYS A 9 -19.81 -28.35 -11.98
CA CYS A 9 -18.51 -28.20 -11.33
C CYS A 9 -18.20 -29.54 -10.64
N THR A 10 -17.09 -30.15 -11.03
CA THR A 10 -16.64 -31.46 -10.57
C THR A 10 -16.38 -31.42 -9.06
N VAL A 11 -17.31 -31.98 -8.30
CA VAL A 11 -17.18 -32.27 -6.88
C VAL A 11 -16.27 -33.50 -6.73
N VAL A 12 -15.07 -33.32 -6.17
CA VAL A 12 -14.34 -34.40 -5.51
C VAL A 12 -14.51 -34.18 -4.01
N MET A 13 -15.68 -34.56 -3.48
CA MET A 13 -15.87 -34.73 -2.04
C MET A 13 -15.47 -36.16 -1.69
N THR A 14 -14.35 -36.32 -0.99
CA THR A 14 -14.00 -37.60 -0.35
C THR A 14 -14.24 -37.46 1.15
N LEU A 15 -15.29 -38.13 1.63
CA LEU A 15 -15.56 -38.41 3.03
C LEU A 15 -14.39 -39.21 3.63
N ILE A 16 -13.76 -38.73 4.71
CA ILE A 16 -13.09 -39.60 5.68
C ILE A 16 -13.46 -39.16 7.10
N ALA A 17 -14.05 -40.10 7.83
CA ALA A 17 -14.50 -39.97 9.20
C ALA A 17 -13.34 -39.98 10.20
N SER A 18 -13.53 -39.25 11.30
CA SER A 18 -12.63 -39.06 12.44
C SER A 18 -12.09 -40.33 13.11
N ALA A 19 -10.85 -40.25 13.57
CA ALA A 19 -10.38 -40.93 14.77
C ALA A 19 -9.58 -39.92 15.62
N CYS A 20 -10.09 -39.63 16.82
CA CYS A 20 -9.54 -38.65 17.76
C CYS A 20 -8.20 -39.09 18.37
N ILE A 21 -7.18 -38.23 18.32
CA ILE A 21 -6.09 -38.15 19.31
C ILE A 21 -5.75 -36.65 19.52
N ALA A 22 -5.46 -36.30 20.78
CA ALA A 22 -5.29 -34.97 21.37
C ALA A 22 -4.63 -33.86 20.52
N GLY A 23 -5.27 -32.68 20.54
CA GLY A 23 -4.87 -31.46 19.82
C GLY A 23 -5.69 -31.30 18.55
N ALA A 24 -6.87 -30.70 18.62
CA ALA A 24 -7.79 -30.58 17.49
C ALA A 24 -7.23 -29.61 16.44
N TYR A 25 -6.42 -30.16 15.55
CA TYR A 25 -6.00 -29.56 14.29
C TYR A 25 -7.20 -29.54 13.31
N SER A 26 -7.31 -28.50 12.49
CA SER A 26 -8.25 -28.46 11.36
C SER A 26 -8.13 -29.76 10.54
N PRO A 27 -9.23 -30.44 10.18
CA PRO A 27 -9.18 -31.67 9.40
C PRO A 27 -8.72 -31.46 7.94
N TYR A 28 -8.30 -30.25 7.58
CA TYR A 28 -8.06 -29.79 6.21
C TYR A 28 -6.60 -29.46 5.87
N PHE A 29 -5.62 -29.80 6.72
CA PHE A 29 -4.21 -29.63 6.33
C PHE A 29 -3.93 -30.46 5.06
N GLU A 30 -3.69 -29.80 3.92
CA GLU A 30 -3.16 -30.48 2.73
C GLU A 30 -1.78 -31.11 3.01
N ALA A 31 -1.04 -30.52 3.96
CA ALA A 31 0.19 -31.07 4.53
C ALA A 31 0.33 -30.70 6.01
N GLU A 32 0.73 -31.66 6.85
CA GLU A 32 0.98 -31.41 8.27
C GLU A 32 2.06 -30.32 8.45
N PRO A 33 1.81 -29.26 9.24
CA PRO A 33 2.79 -28.20 9.42
C PRO A 33 4.09 -28.75 10.04
N PRO A 34 5.27 -28.33 9.54
CA PRO A 34 6.55 -28.73 10.10
C PRO A 34 6.62 -28.47 11.61
N ARG A 35 7.40 -29.30 12.33
CA ARG A 35 7.50 -29.23 13.79
C ARG A 35 7.91 -27.83 14.26
N GLU A 36 8.89 -27.22 13.60
CA GLU A 36 9.40 -25.89 13.90
C GLU A 36 8.34 -24.79 13.72
N VAL A 37 7.42 -24.94 12.77
CA VAL A 37 6.29 -24.02 12.58
C VAL A 37 5.32 -24.15 13.76
N ARG A 38 4.94 -25.38 14.13
CA ARG A 38 4.02 -25.63 15.26
C ARG A 38 4.59 -25.16 16.58
N GLU A 39 5.85 -25.47 16.85
CA GLU A 39 6.54 -25.01 18.07
C GLU A 39 6.64 -23.48 18.08
N HIS A 40 6.98 -22.85 16.95
CA HIS A 40 7.06 -21.40 16.87
C HIS A 40 5.68 -20.74 17.10
N THR A 41 4.61 -21.19 16.44
CA THR A 41 3.29 -20.58 16.61
C THR A 41 2.75 -20.76 18.02
N ALA A 42 2.84 -21.96 18.60
CA ALA A 42 2.39 -22.24 19.97
C ALA A 42 3.16 -21.43 21.02
N ASN A 43 4.48 -21.24 20.84
CA ASN A 43 5.29 -20.46 21.78
C ASN A 43 5.07 -18.95 21.64
N ARG A 44 4.89 -18.45 20.41
CA ARG A 44 4.77 -17.02 20.12
C ARG A 44 3.36 -16.48 20.37
N TRP A 45 2.35 -17.32 20.13
CA TRP A 45 0.93 -16.99 20.24
C TRP A 45 0.17 -18.11 20.99
N PRO A 46 0.43 -18.30 22.30
CA PRO A 46 -0.12 -19.43 23.06
C PRO A 46 -1.65 -19.40 23.18
N ASP A 47 -2.28 -18.23 23.03
CA ASP A 47 -3.73 -18.06 23.07
C ASP A 47 -4.38 -18.13 21.68
N TYR A 48 -3.63 -18.49 20.64
CA TYR A 48 -4.12 -18.61 19.26
C TYR A 48 -4.06 -20.07 18.83
N GLU A 49 -5.03 -20.46 18.03
CA GLU A 49 -5.07 -21.78 17.38
C GLU A 49 -4.40 -21.68 16.01
N LEU A 50 -3.68 -22.74 15.61
CA LEU A 50 -3.13 -22.86 14.25
C LEU A 50 -4.27 -23.34 13.34
N GLU A 51 -4.80 -22.41 12.55
CA GLU A 51 -5.99 -22.62 11.71
C GLU A 51 -5.65 -23.45 10.47
N ASP A 52 -4.58 -23.06 9.76
CA ASP A 52 -4.12 -23.74 8.56
C ASP A 52 -2.65 -23.43 8.21
N TYR A 53 -2.06 -24.22 7.31
CA TYR A 53 -0.69 -24.06 6.80
C TYR A 53 -0.54 -24.51 5.35
N CYS A 54 0.21 -23.75 4.55
CA CYS A 54 0.56 -24.13 3.19
C CYS A 54 2.05 -23.88 2.87
N GLU A 55 2.54 -24.51 1.79
CA GLU A 55 3.88 -24.27 1.25
C GLU A 55 3.82 -23.89 -0.23
N VAL A 56 4.46 -22.77 -0.57
CA VAL A 56 4.76 -22.42 -1.96
C VAL A 56 6.20 -22.81 -2.25
N ARG A 57 6.38 -23.83 -3.09
CA ARG A 57 7.69 -24.42 -3.41
C ARG A 57 8.24 -23.90 -4.73
N GLY A 58 9.57 -23.88 -4.86
CA GLY A 58 10.23 -23.63 -6.14
C GLY A 58 10.35 -22.15 -6.54
N THR A 59 10.21 -21.21 -5.59
CA THR A 59 10.56 -19.81 -5.90
C THR A 59 12.07 -19.67 -6.12
N PRO A 60 12.53 -18.65 -6.87
CA PRO A 60 13.97 -18.37 -7.04
C PRO A 60 14.75 -18.13 -5.74
N LYS A 61 14.08 -17.88 -4.61
CA LYS A 61 14.72 -17.71 -3.29
C LYS A 61 14.53 -18.93 -2.38
N GLY A 62 13.96 -20.02 -2.87
CA GLY A 62 13.64 -21.21 -2.07
C GLY A 62 12.17 -21.28 -1.68
N ASP A 63 11.83 -22.27 -0.85
CA ASP A 63 10.44 -22.52 -0.49
C ASP A 63 9.97 -21.59 0.63
N TYR A 64 8.69 -21.24 0.59
CA TYR A 64 8.04 -20.44 1.63
C TYR A 64 6.88 -21.21 2.24
N GLY A 65 6.77 -21.15 3.57
CA GLY A 65 5.63 -21.67 4.32
C GLY A 65 4.78 -20.51 4.84
N PHE A 66 3.46 -20.70 4.90
CA PHE A 66 2.53 -19.72 5.46
C PHE A 66 1.59 -20.42 6.42
N ALA A 67 1.39 -19.82 7.59
CA ALA A 67 0.47 -20.29 8.62
C ALA A 67 -0.58 -19.20 8.91
N LEU A 68 -1.82 -19.62 9.16
CA LEU A 68 -2.85 -18.80 9.78
C LEU A 68 -2.94 -19.17 11.25
N VAL A 69 -2.79 -18.18 12.12
CA VAL A 69 -3.14 -18.34 13.53
C VAL A 69 -4.31 -17.43 13.85
N HIS A 70 -5.29 -17.92 14.60
CA HIS A 70 -6.51 -17.18 14.89
C HIS A 70 -6.88 -17.22 16.37
N ARG A 71 -7.58 -16.16 16.81
CA ARG A 71 -8.16 -16.04 18.14
C ARG A 71 -9.40 -15.16 18.06
N GLN A 72 -10.57 -15.73 18.35
CA GLN A 72 -11.87 -15.06 18.18
C GLN A 72 -12.02 -14.54 16.74
N SER A 73 -12.06 -13.23 16.53
CA SER A 73 -12.16 -12.61 15.21
C SER A 73 -10.83 -12.09 14.66
N GLU A 74 -9.75 -12.28 15.39
CA GLU A 74 -8.41 -11.86 14.99
C GLU A 74 -7.70 -13.01 14.29
N ARG A 75 -7.11 -12.72 13.12
CA ARG A 75 -6.31 -13.67 12.34
C ARG A 75 -4.98 -13.04 11.96
N ILE A 76 -3.91 -13.82 12.06
CA ILE A 76 -2.56 -13.40 11.74
C ILE A 76 -1.98 -14.33 10.68
N LEU A 77 -1.54 -13.75 9.56
CA LEU A 77 -0.68 -14.45 8.61
C LEU A 77 0.76 -14.45 9.13
N VAL A 78 1.34 -15.64 9.23
CA VAL A 78 2.73 -15.85 9.64
C VAL A 78 3.45 -16.54 8.48
N GLY A 79 4.55 -15.97 8.02
CA GLY A 79 5.33 -16.55 6.92
C GLY A 79 6.70 -17.03 7.38
N TYR A 80 7.16 -18.05 6.69
CA TYR A 80 8.41 -18.76 6.92
C TYR A 80 9.16 -18.89 5.59
N HIS A 81 10.47 -18.93 5.67
CA HIS A 81 11.36 -19.15 4.53
C HIS A 81 12.26 -20.35 4.84
N ARG A 82 12.34 -21.31 3.93
CA ARG A 82 13.15 -22.52 4.11
C ARG A 82 14.63 -22.16 4.02
N VAL A 83 15.36 -22.41 5.11
CA VAL A 83 16.82 -22.21 5.22
C VAL A 83 17.40 -23.47 5.84
N ASP A 84 18.38 -24.08 5.17
CA ASP A 84 19.06 -25.31 5.61
C ASP A 84 18.09 -26.46 5.95
N GLY A 85 17.00 -26.57 5.19
CA GLY A 85 15.97 -27.61 5.35
C GLY A 85 14.83 -27.27 6.30
N GLU A 86 14.99 -26.25 7.15
CA GLU A 86 14.01 -25.86 8.17
C GLU A 86 13.24 -24.59 7.80
N MET A 87 11.98 -24.50 8.21
CA MET A 87 11.17 -23.29 8.08
C MET A 87 11.56 -22.24 9.12
N LYS A 88 12.21 -21.15 8.68
CA LYS A 88 12.59 -20.03 9.54
C LYS A 88 11.59 -18.90 9.43
N TYR A 89 11.10 -18.40 10.57
CA TYR A 89 10.17 -17.27 10.63
C TYR A 89 10.73 -16.05 9.89
N CYS A 90 9.92 -15.45 9.00
CA CYS A 90 10.35 -14.32 8.19
C CYS A 90 9.35 -13.15 8.12
N LEU A 91 8.07 -13.37 8.43
CA LEU A 91 7.06 -12.29 8.46
C LEU A 91 5.88 -12.59 9.36
N LYS A 92 5.21 -11.51 9.80
CA LYS A 92 3.92 -11.49 10.47
C LYS A 92 3.11 -10.33 9.91
N ASN A 93 1.88 -10.57 9.43
CA ASN A 93 0.97 -9.49 9.06
C ASN A 93 -0.50 -9.90 9.27
N ALA A 94 -1.16 -9.33 10.29
CA ALA A 94 -2.60 -9.51 10.48
C ALA A 94 -3.43 -8.79 9.40
N GLY A 95 -2.92 -7.67 8.88
CA GLY A 95 -3.55 -6.94 7.79
C GLY A 95 -3.53 -7.69 6.46
N ALA A 96 -2.72 -8.73 6.29
CA ALA A 96 -2.64 -9.44 5.01
C ALA A 96 -3.85 -10.32 4.71
N VAL A 97 -4.73 -10.58 5.68
CA VAL A 97 -5.79 -11.58 5.55
C VAL A 97 -7.14 -11.06 6.05
N PRO A 98 -8.27 -11.62 5.56
CA PRO A 98 -9.58 -11.35 6.12
C PRO A 98 -9.62 -11.62 7.63
N GLN A 99 -10.26 -10.71 8.36
CA GLN A 99 -10.54 -10.86 9.79
C GLN A 99 -11.99 -11.32 9.98
N GLY A 100 -12.27 -12.06 11.04
CA GLY A 100 -13.61 -12.61 11.32
C GLY A 100 -13.51 -13.87 12.16
N LYS A 101 -14.65 -14.31 12.69
CA LYS A 101 -14.77 -15.54 13.51
C LYS A 101 -14.91 -16.79 12.63
N GLU A 102 -15.25 -16.58 11.37
CA GLU A 102 -15.50 -17.59 10.35
C GLU A 102 -14.17 -18.21 9.90
N GLU A 103 -14.16 -19.52 9.67
CA GLU A 103 -12.99 -20.29 9.27
C GLU A 103 -12.36 -19.77 7.97
N ALA A 104 -11.04 -19.89 7.90
CA ALA A 104 -10.27 -19.64 6.69
C ALA A 104 -9.20 -20.72 6.46
N TRP A 105 -8.88 -20.97 5.19
CA TRP A 105 -7.83 -21.90 4.79
C TRP A 105 -7.02 -21.33 3.63
N PHE A 106 -5.96 -22.04 3.29
CA PHE A 106 -5.10 -21.80 2.15
C PHE A 106 -5.44 -22.69 0.97
N ASP A 107 -5.37 -22.11 -0.22
CA ASP A 107 -5.14 -22.87 -1.45
C ASP A 107 -3.76 -22.49 -2.00
N VAL A 108 -3.13 -23.39 -2.75
CA VAL A 108 -1.82 -23.14 -3.38
C VAL A 108 -1.93 -23.27 -4.91
N GLY A 109 -1.26 -22.37 -5.62
CA GLY A 109 -1.16 -22.42 -7.07
C GLY A 109 -0.45 -23.68 -7.54
N THR A 110 -0.92 -24.25 -8.65
CA THR A 110 -0.26 -25.37 -9.32
C THR A 110 0.40 -24.88 -10.61
N ALA A 111 1.67 -25.23 -10.80
CA ALA A 111 2.39 -24.91 -12.01
C ALA A 111 1.82 -25.71 -13.19
N GLY A 112 1.61 -25.07 -14.33
CA GLY A 112 1.05 -25.75 -15.48
C GLY A 112 0.66 -24.84 -16.64
N TRP A 113 0.39 -25.48 -17.77
CA TRP A 113 -0.23 -24.83 -18.91
C TRP A 113 -1.72 -24.65 -18.64
N LYS A 114 -2.21 -23.42 -18.84
CA LYS A 114 -3.61 -23.05 -18.68
C LYS A 114 -4.09 -22.25 -19.88
N ASP A 115 -5.40 -22.29 -20.11
CA ASP A 115 -6.03 -21.38 -21.06
C ASP A 115 -5.84 -19.93 -20.59
N GLU A 116 -5.33 -19.08 -21.48
CA GLU A 116 -5.31 -17.64 -21.28
C GLU A 116 -6.75 -17.14 -21.31
N THR A 117 -7.18 -16.46 -20.25
CA THR A 117 -8.51 -15.89 -20.14
C THR A 117 -8.49 -14.37 -20.31
N ASP A 118 -9.56 -13.81 -20.85
CA ASP A 118 -9.81 -12.38 -20.84
C ASP A 118 -10.10 -11.84 -19.41
N TRP A 119 -10.53 -10.58 -19.34
CA TRP A 119 -10.79 -9.89 -18.07
C TRP A 119 -11.95 -10.48 -17.26
N VAL A 120 -12.86 -11.21 -17.90
CA VAL A 120 -14.04 -11.82 -17.28
C VAL A 120 -14.00 -13.34 -17.35
N GLY A 121 -12.81 -13.91 -17.59
CA GLY A 121 -12.58 -15.36 -17.52
C GLY A 121 -12.88 -16.14 -18.79
N ASN A 122 -13.23 -15.50 -19.92
CA ASN A 122 -13.45 -16.23 -21.16
C ASN A 122 -12.11 -16.66 -21.76
N SER A 123 -12.01 -17.91 -22.21
CA SER A 123 -10.81 -18.38 -22.93
C SER A 123 -10.58 -17.55 -24.19
N THR A 124 -9.33 -17.12 -24.38
CA THR A 124 -8.84 -16.45 -25.58
C THR A 124 -8.40 -17.46 -26.66
N GLY A 125 -8.43 -18.76 -26.35
CA GLY A 125 -7.91 -19.84 -27.20
C GLY A 125 -6.38 -19.95 -27.22
N ARG A 126 -5.66 -19.13 -26.44
CA ARG A 126 -4.21 -19.22 -26.26
C ARG A 126 -3.87 -19.99 -24.99
N GLN A 127 -2.71 -20.62 -24.98
CA GLN A 127 -2.16 -21.31 -23.82
C GLN A 127 -1.03 -20.48 -23.22
N VAL A 128 -1.06 -20.32 -21.90
CA VAL A 128 -0.02 -19.63 -21.13
C VAL A 128 0.46 -20.54 -20.00
N TYR A 129 1.75 -20.49 -19.70
CA TYR A 129 2.31 -21.22 -18.57
C TYR A 129 2.19 -20.38 -17.30
N ASP A 130 1.57 -20.93 -16.26
CA ASP A 130 1.57 -20.38 -14.91
C ASP A 130 2.61 -21.14 -14.09
N ASP A 131 3.47 -20.41 -13.37
CA ASP A 131 4.46 -20.98 -12.48
C ASP A 131 3.86 -21.55 -11.19
N GLY A 132 2.59 -21.25 -10.91
CA GLY A 132 1.89 -21.69 -9.70
C GLY A 132 2.44 -21.07 -8.42
N LEU A 133 3.33 -20.07 -8.51
CA LEU A 133 4.00 -19.47 -7.34
C LEU A 133 3.07 -18.47 -6.64
N CYS A 134 1.92 -18.94 -6.18
CA CYS A 134 0.93 -18.15 -5.47
C CYS A 134 0.23 -18.97 -4.40
N PHE A 135 -0.40 -18.29 -3.46
CA PHE A 135 -1.34 -18.88 -2.52
C PHE A 135 -2.53 -17.95 -2.31
N PHE A 136 -3.61 -18.53 -1.81
CA PHE A 136 -4.90 -17.90 -1.57
C PHE A 136 -5.19 -18.01 -0.09
N VAL A 137 -5.89 -17.04 0.49
CA VAL A 137 -6.57 -17.21 1.78
C VAL A 137 -8.04 -16.96 1.53
N THR A 138 -8.85 -17.99 1.78
CA THR A 138 -10.30 -17.97 1.58
C THR A 138 -10.97 -18.03 2.94
N GLN A 139 -11.90 -17.11 3.21
CA GLN A 139 -12.74 -17.12 4.41
C GLN A 139 -14.18 -17.45 4.01
N LEU A 140 -14.78 -18.40 4.74
CA LEU A 140 -16.19 -18.76 4.58
C LEU A 140 -17.11 -17.66 5.10
N ASP A 141 -18.34 -17.68 4.60
CA ASP A 141 -19.43 -16.95 5.23
C ASP A 141 -19.85 -17.59 6.57
N ALA A 142 -20.75 -16.93 7.29
CA ALA A 142 -21.24 -17.40 8.58
C ALA A 142 -22.01 -18.74 8.52
N SER A 143 -22.44 -19.19 7.34
CA SER A 143 -23.09 -20.48 7.15
C SER A 143 -22.08 -21.62 6.95
N GLY A 144 -20.85 -21.28 6.55
CA GLY A 144 -19.83 -22.24 6.16
C GLY A 144 -20.05 -22.83 4.76
N GLU A 145 -21.04 -22.34 4.01
CA GLU A 145 -21.46 -22.94 2.73
C GLU A 145 -20.89 -22.20 1.51
N SER A 146 -20.55 -20.90 1.63
CA SER A 146 -20.03 -20.10 0.53
C SER A 146 -18.83 -19.24 0.91
N TYR A 147 -18.06 -18.82 -0.10
CA TYR A 147 -16.89 -17.97 0.08
C TYR A 147 -17.30 -16.50 0.23
N GLU A 148 -17.00 -15.91 1.39
CA GLU A 148 -17.32 -14.50 1.64
C GLU A 148 -16.18 -13.58 1.18
N LYS A 149 -14.93 -13.96 1.49
CA LYS A 149 -13.75 -13.11 1.30
C LYS A 149 -12.56 -13.94 0.83
N MET A 150 -11.76 -13.38 -0.06
CA MET A 150 -10.54 -14.03 -0.55
C MET A 150 -9.44 -13.00 -0.76
N VAL A 151 -8.19 -13.40 -0.55
CA VAL A 151 -7.00 -12.65 -0.96
C VAL A 151 -6.00 -13.58 -1.63
N VAL A 152 -5.34 -13.09 -2.69
CA VAL A 152 -4.36 -13.86 -3.46
C VAL A 152 -3.02 -13.17 -3.45
N TYR A 153 -1.99 -13.91 -3.06
CA TYR A 153 -0.61 -13.47 -3.08
C TYR A 153 0.19 -14.26 -4.11
N ARG A 154 0.87 -13.55 -5.01
CA ARG A 154 1.72 -14.14 -6.04
C ARG A 154 3.16 -13.72 -5.87
N TRP A 155 4.10 -14.63 -6.12
CA TRP A 155 5.51 -14.32 -6.22
C TRP A 155 5.78 -13.42 -7.42
N GLU A 156 6.26 -12.21 -7.15
CA GLU A 156 6.55 -11.22 -8.16
C GLU A 156 7.67 -10.32 -7.65
N ASN A 157 8.68 -10.06 -8.49
CA ASN A 157 9.81 -9.18 -8.16
C ASN A 157 10.56 -9.56 -6.87
N GLY A 158 10.71 -10.87 -6.64
CA GLY A 158 11.51 -11.43 -5.54
C GLY A 158 10.81 -11.47 -4.18
N MET A 159 9.48 -11.38 -4.15
CA MET A 159 8.65 -11.51 -2.95
C MET A 159 7.18 -11.82 -3.28
N PHE A 160 6.39 -12.21 -2.29
CA PHE A 160 4.93 -12.31 -2.44
C PHE A 160 4.25 -10.94 -2.41
N ARG A 161 3.40 -10.68 -3.41
CA ARG A 161 2.66 -9.43 -3.60
C ARG A 161 1.18 -9.71 -3.80
N LEU A 162 0.33 -8.81 -3.29
CA LEU A 162 -1.11 -8.83 -3.53
C LEU A 162 -1.37 -8.83 -5.04
N ASN A 163 -2.07 -9.85 -5.51
CA ASN A 163 -2.42 -10.04 -6.92
C ASN A 163 -3.90 -9.73 -7.17
N SER A 164 -4.77 -10.23 -6.29
CA SER A 164 -6.20 -9.98 -6.35
C SER A 164 -6.83 -10.19 -4.98
N TYR A 165 -8.06 -9.71 -4.84
CA TYR A 165 -8.87 -9.94 -3.65
C TYR A 165 -10.37 -9.87 -3.97
N HIS A 166 -11.16 -10.36 -3.03
CA HIS A 166 -12.62 -10.42 -3.06
C HIS A 166 -13.13 -10.04 -1.67
N LYS A 167 -14.13 -9.14 -1.61
CA LYS A 167 -14.76 -8.68 -0.36
C LYS A 167 -16.29 -8.81 -0.34
N SER A 168 -16.89 -9.27 -1.43
CA SER A 168 -18.33 -9.41 -1.60
C SER A 168 -18.61 -10.47 -2.65
N GLU A 169 -19.58 -11.35 -2.41
CA GLU A 169 -19.96 -12.42 -3.32
C GLU A 169 -20.08 -11.96 -4.78
N GLY A 170 -19.52 -12.74 -5.71
CA GLY A 170 -19.50 -12.43 -7.14
C GLY A 170 -18.58 -11.28 -7.57
N GLY A 171 -17.91 -10.57 -6.65
CA GLY A 171 -17.03 -9.44 -6.98
C GLY A 171 -15.55 -9.74 -6.78
N SER A 172 -14.73 -9.53 -7.80
CA SER A 172 -13.27 -9.67 -7.72
C SER A 172 -12.55 -8.41 -8.17
N ILE A 173 -11.46 -8.09 -7.49
CA ILE A 173 -10.60 -6.97 -7.80
C ILE A 173 -9.20 -7.50 -8.13
N ARG A 174 -8.71 -7.24 -9.35
CA ARG A 174 -7.31 -7.47 -9.72
C ARG A 174 -6.48 -6.25 -9.38
N VAL A 175 -5.26 -6.47 -8.92
CA VAL A 175 -4.40 -5.43 -8.36
C VAL A 175 -3.12 -5.31 -9.18
N SER A 176 -2.87 -4.10 -9.70
CA SER A 176 -1.61 -3.69 -10.30
C SER A 176 -0.94 -2.62 -9.43
N ASP A 177 0.31 -2.28 -9.71
CA ASP A 177 1.03 -1.24 -8.94
C ASP A 177 0.34 0.13 -9.01
N ASP A 178 -0.37 0.43 -10.11
CA ASP A 178 -0.96 1.73 -10.40
C ASP A 178 -2.48 1.72 -10.61
N LYS A 179 -3.17 0.58 -10.36
CA LYS A 179 -4.62 0.49 -10.50
C LYS A 179 -5.26 -0.70 -9.79
N LEU A 180 -6.57 -0.58 -9.62
CA LEU A 180 -7.49 -1.67 -9.31
C LEU A 180 -8.45 -1.89 -10.49
N ASP A 181 -8.60 -3.13 -10.93
CA ASP A 181 -9.54 -3.56 -11.97
C ASP A 181 -10.71 -4.32 -11.33
N PHE A 182 -11.95 -3.83 -11.51
CA PHE A 182 -13.15 -4.39 -10.88
C PHE A 182 -13.92 -5.31 -11.82
N ILE A 183 -14.23 -6.52 -11.37
CA ILE A 183 -14.90 -7.57 -12.13
C ILE A 183 -16.11 -8.07 -11.35
N ASP A 184 -17.26 -8.19 -12.02
CA ASP A 184 -18.47 -8.83 -11.52
C ASP A 184 -18.65 -10.18 -12.23
N TRP A 185 -18.40 -11.26 -11.51
CA TRP A 185 -18.49 -12.63 -11.98
C TRP A 185 -19.93 -13.14 -12.07
N SER A 186 -20.86 -12.60 -11.28
CA SER A 186 -22.28 -12.97 -11.35
C SER A 186 -22.89 -12.63 -12.71
N ASN A 187 -22.38 -11.57 -13.34
CA ASN A 187 -22.80 -11.14 -14.67
C ASN A 187 -21.74 -11.36 -15.76
N GLY A 188 -20.52 -11.78 -15.39
CA GLY A 188 -19.38 -11.88 -16.31
C GLY A 188 -19.00 -10.52 -16.93
N VAL A 189 -19.03 -9.45 -16.13
CA VAL A 189 -18.85 -8.07 -16.59
C VAL A 189 -17.64 -7.40 -15.96
N TYR A 190 -16.80 -6.79 -16.79
CA TYR A 190 -15.75 -5.87 -16.34
C TYR A 190 -16.37 -4.50 -16.01
N ARG A 191 -16.23 -4.08 -14.76
CA ARG A 191 -16.84 -2.84 -14.23
C ARG A 191 -15.97 -1.61 -14.43
N GLY A 192 -14.70 -1.78 -14.76
CA GLY A 192 -13.75 -0.69 -15.03
C GLY A 192 -12.52 -0.73 -14.13
N ALA A 193 -11.60 0.20 -14.39
CA ALA A 193 -10.38 0.38 -13.62
C ALA A 193 -10.36 1.73 -12.92
N VAL A 194 -9.77 1.77 -11.73
CA VAL A 194 -9.45 3.01 -11.02
C VAL A 194 -7.95 3.10 -10.87
N LYS A 195 -7.38 4.23 -11.33
CA LYS A 195 -5.95 4.52 -11.24
C LYS A 195 -5.57 5.01 -9.84
N GLY A 196 -4.42 4.55 -9.35
CA GLY A 196 -3.78 5.03 -8.14
C GLY A 196 -2.89 3.98 -7.49
N THR A 197 -2.13 4.43 -6.51
CA THR A 197 -1.10 3.60 -5.86
C THR A 197 -1.71 2.60 -4.89
N VAL A 198 -1.26 1.35 -4.95
CA VAL A 198 -1.70 0.28 -4.04
C VAL A 198 -0.50 -0.34 -3.34
N GLN A 199 -0.54 -0.45 -2.00
CA GLN A 199 0.45 -1.22 -1.25
C GLN A 199 0.20 -2.72 -1.47
N ARG A 200 1.08 -3.35 -2.26
CA ARG A 200 0.97 -4.77 -2.62
C ARG A 200 1.92 -5.68 -1.86
N ASP A 201 2.90 -5.13 -1.14
CA ASP A 201 3.85 -5.94 -0.37
C ASP A 201 3.12 -6.70 0.75
N ILE A 202 3.21 -8.04 0.77
CA ILE A 202 2.52 -8.87 1.77
C ILE A 202 2.86 -8.50 3.22
N ARG A 203 4.02 -7.89 3.45
CA ARG A 203 4.45 -7.45 4.79
C ARG A 203 3.69 -6.22 5.29
N TYR A 204 3.10 -5.42 4.40
CA TYR A 204 2.56 -4.10 4.71
C TYR A 204 1.15 -3.84 4.20
N VAL A 205 0.64 -4.70 3.31
CA VAL A 205 -0.74 -4.65 2.82
C VAL A 205 -1.73 -4.77 3.97
N SER A 206 -2.87 -4.07 3.84
CA SER A 206 -4.00 -4.15 4.75
C SER A 206 -5.27 -4.43 3.97
N PHE A 207 -5.73 -5.68 4.03
CA PHE A 207 -6.95 -6.18 3.42
C PHE A 207 -8.12 -5.27 3.79
N ASN A 208 -8.30 -4.92 5.06
CA ASN A 208 -9.38 -4.04 5.50
C ASN A 208 -9.34 -2.64 4.87
N ALA A 209 -8.16 -2.11 4.57
CA ALA A 209 -8.00 -0.81 3.92
C ALA A 209 -8.30 -0.83 2.40
N LEU A 210 -8.31 -2.02 1.76
CA LEU A 210 -8.59 -2.14 0.33
C LEU A 210 -10.04 -1.72 0.01
N PRO A 211 -10.29 -1.01 -1.11
CA PRO A 211 -11.64 -0.66 -1.55
C PRO A 211 -12.53 -1.89 -1.77
N VAL A 212 -13.83 -1.78 -1.48
CA VAL A 212 -14.80 -2.84 -1.82
C VAL A 212 -15.38 -2.55 -3.20
N TRP A 213 -15.85 -1.32 -3.40
CA TRP A 213 -16.54 -0.90 -4.62
C TRP A 213 -15.70 0.05 -5.46
N ILE A 214 -16.07 0.18 -6.74
CA ILE A 214 -15.36 1.06 -7.69
C ILE A 214 -15.43 2.52 -7.26
N ASP A 215 -16.54 2.96 -6.66
CA ASP A 215 -16.69 4.34 -6.19
C ASP A 215 -15.84 4.60 -4.93
N ASP A 216 -15.77 3.64 -3.98
CA ASP A 216 -14.82 3.71 -2.86
C ASP A 216 -13.38 3.85 -3.36
N ALA A 217 -13.04 3.15 -4.43
CA ALA A 217 -11.71 3.23 -5.03
C ALA A 217 -11.45 4.60 -5.64
N LYS A 218 -12.42 5.20 -6.34
CA LYS A 218 -12.28 6.56 -6.90
C LYS A 218 -12.07 7.60 -5.81
N GLU A 219 -12.66 7.41 -4.65
CA GLU A 219 -12.50 8.32 -3.50
C GLU A 219 -11.16 8.13 -2.76
N LYS A 220 -10.62 6.90 -2.73
CA LYS A 220 -9.46 6.55 -1.89
C LYS A 220 -8.13 6.52 -2.64
N LEU A 221 -8.14 6.10 -3.91
CA LEU A 221 -6.91 5.93 -4.67
C LEU A 221 -6.37 7.27 -5.13
N THR A 222 -5.07 7.47 -4.92
CA THR A 222 -4.37 8.68 -5.30
C THR A 222 -3.24 8.35 -6.27
N THR A 223 -2.96 9.32 -7.14
CA THR A 223 -1.85 9.23 -8.11
C THR A 223 -0.92 10.41 -7.89
N ALA A 224 0.38 10.13 -7.89
CA ALA A 224 1.40 11.17 -7.86
C ALA A 224 1.19 12.16 -9.02
N PRO A 225 1.23 13.48 -8.76
CA PRO A 225 1.20 14.48 -9.81
C PRO A 225 2.36 14.27 -10.80
N ASN A 226 2.13 14.55 -12.07
CA ASN A 226 3.20 14.53 -13.07
C ASN A 226 3.60 15.96 -13.40
N LEU A 227 4.37 16.60 -12.50
CA LEU A 227 4.86 17.96 -12.71
C LEU A 227 5.83 18.02 -13.90
N LYS A 228 5.64 19.00 -14.78
CA LYS A 228 6.39 19.14 -16.04
C LYS A 228 7.14 20.47 -16.20
N SER A 229 7.06 21.35 -15.22
CA SER A 229 7.64 22.69 -15.25
C SER A 229 8.16 23.07 -13.86
N GLY A 230 8.85 24.21 -13.78
CA GLY A 230 9.45 24.72 -12.55
C GLY A 230 10.88 24.25 -12.29
N ASP A 231 11.41 24.67 -11.14
CA ASP A 231 12.76 24.38 -10.66
C ASP A 231 12.86 23.02 -9.95
N PHE A 232 11.73 22.37 -9.66
CA PHE A 232 11.67 21.13 -8.89
C PHE A 232 11.38 19.92 -9.79
N VAL A 233 12.27 18.93 -9.77
CA VAL A 233 12.12 17.70 -10.56
C VAL A 233 11.88 16.50 -9.64
N ALA A 234 10.69 15.93 -9.73
CA ALA A 234 10.30 14.75 -8.96
C ALA A 234 11.14 13.52 -9.34
N GLN A 235 11.70 12.86 -8.32
CA GLN A 235 12.35 11.56 -8.40
C GLN A 235 11.40 10.49 -7.86
N LYS A 236 11.18 9.43 -8.65
CA LYS A 236 10.42 8.26 -8.21
C LYS A 236 11.31 7.36 -7.37
N VAL A 237 11.14 7.42 -6.06
CA VAL A 237 11.87 6.58 -5.10
C VAL A 237 10.91 5.54 -4.51
N LYS A 238 11.31 4.27 -4.54
CA LYS A 238 10.55 3.19 -3.89
C LYS A 238 10.98 3.06 -2.43
N PHE A 239 10.22 3.67 -1.53
CA PHE A 239 10.46 3.56 -0.09
C PHE A 239 10.18 2.15 0.43
N THR A 240 10.84 1.78 1.53
CA THR A 240 10.47 0.59 2.30
C THR A 240 9.10 0.82 2.94
N GLY A 241 8.14 -0.06 2.67
CA GLY A 241 6.78 0.05 3.19
C GLY A 241 6.68 -0.08 4.72
N GLY A 242 5.51 0.25 5.24
CA GLY A 242 5.15 0.11 6.65
C GLY A 242 5.75 1.16 7.59
N GLN A 243 6.41 2.19 7.06
CA GLN A 243 7.04 3.25 7.85
C GLN A 243 6.17 4.50 7.86
N LYS A 244 6.31 5.30 8.93
CA LYS A 244 5.71 6.64 9.03
C LYS A 244 6.77 7.62 9.49
N TYR A 245 6.83 8.77 8.83
CA TYR A 245 7.82 9.81 9.11
C TYR A 245 7.15 11.13 9.47
N PRO A 246 7.61 11.85 10.50
CA PRO A 246 7.16 13.21 10.78
C PRO A 246 7.50 14.14 9.61
N VAL A 247 6.56 15.01 9.25
CA VAL A 247 6.71 15.93 8.12
C VAL A 247 6.78 17.37 8.64
N TYR A 248 7.83 18.08 8.23
CA TYR A 248 8.10 19.47 8.59
C TYR A 248 7.91 20.41 7.39
N THR A 249 7.70 21.69 7.65
CA THR A 249 7.56 22.71 6.59
C THR A 249 8.90 23.06 5.94
N GLY A 250 10.03 22.86 6.63
CA GLY A 250 11.38 23.08 6.13
C GLY A 250 12.39 22.01 6.58
N PRO A 251 13.66 22.08 6.13
CA PRO A 251 14.69 21.07 6.35
C PRO A 251 15.28 21.10 7.78
N GLY A 252 14.46 20.77 8.78
CA GLY A 252 14.89 20.74 10.18
C GLY A 252 13.75 20.73 11.18
N GLU A 253 14.02 20.28 12.41
CA GLU A 253 13.04 20.28 13.51
C GLU A 253 12.77 21.68 14.09
N ASN A 254 13.63 22.66 13.77
CA ASN A 254 13.42 24.07 14.08
C ASN A 254 12.32 24.71 13.20
N TYR A 255 11.90 24.04 12.12
CA TYR A 255 10.76 24.44 11.32
C TYR A 255 9.45 23.92 11.91
N ALA A 256 8.34 24.58 11.58
CA ALA A 256 7.03 24.12 12.03
C ALA A 256 6.73 22.70 11.49
N ARG A 257 6.19 21.82 12.34
CA ARG A 257 5.69 20.51 11.90
C ARG A 257 4.35 20.69 11.18
N SER A 258 4.25 20.16 9.96
CA SER A 258 3.08 20.32 9.08
C SER A 258 1.78 19.80 9.72
N GLY A 259 0.62 20.18 9.17
CA GLY A 259 -0.68 19.71 9.64
C GLY A 259 -0.92 20.02 11.13
N ASN A 260 -0.59 21.23 11.58
CA ASN A 260 -0.74 21.68 12.96
C ASN A 260 -0.04 20.77 13.98
N GLY A 261 1.21 20.40 13.70
CA GLY A 261 2.01 19.55 14.59
C GLY A 261 1.76 18.06 14.49
N LYS A 262 0.92 17.60 13.54
CA LYS A 262 0.53 16.19 13.38
C LYS A 262 0.94 15.58 12.04
N GLY A 263 1.66 16.35 11.21
CA GLY A 263 2.13 15.93 9.90
C GLY A 263 2.90 14.61 9.97
N LEU A 264 2.41 13.65 9.18
CA LEU A 264 3.00 12.34 8.98
C LEU A 264 2.84 11.96 7.50
N VAL A 265 3.85 11.31 6.95
CA VAL A 265 3.77 10.60 5.66
C VAL A 265 3.91 9.11 5.92
N SER A 266 3.12 8.30 5.21
CA SER A 266 3.21 6.83 5.23
C SER A 266 3.93 6.34 3.98
N SER A 267 4.92 5.46 4.13
CA SER A 267 5.60 4.84 2.98
C SER A 267 4.79 3.75 2.27
N ASN A 268 3.53 3.55 2.68
CA ASN A 268 2.58 2.69 1.97
C ASN A 268 1.86 3.39 0.81
N GLY A 269 1.88 4.73 0.78
CA GLY A 269 1.40 5.52 -0.35
C GLY A 269 2.54 5.82 -1.33
N TRP A 270 2.25 6.57 -2.38
CA TRP A 270 3.30 7.15 -3.22
C TRP A 270 3.98 8.30 -2.48
N ILE A 271 5.27 8.45 -2.75
CA ILE A 271 6.10 9.57 -2.30
C ILE A 271 6.97 9.96 -3.48
N GLU A 272 6.92 11.23 -3.87
CA GLU A 272 7.87 11.81 -4.81
C GLU A 272 8.93 12.60 -4.05
N VAL A 273 10.19 12.48 -4.44
CA VAL A 273 11.31 13.17 -3.79
C VAL A 273 11.87 14.21 -4.74
N TYR A 274 11.94 15.46 -4.34
CA TYR A 274 12.40 16.56 -5.21
C TYR A 274 13.88 16.87 -5.06
N GLY A 275 14.47 16.45 -3.95
CA GLY A 275 15.89 16.58 -3.66
C GLY A 275 16.13 16.62 -2.16
N GLN A 276 17.37 16.87 -1.78
CA GLN A 276 17.81 16.92 -0.40
C GLN A 276 18.44 18.27 -0.07
N LYS A 277 18.46 18.60 1.23
CA LYS A 277 19.20 19.72 1.79
C LYS A 277 19.43 19.48 3.29
N ASP A 278 20.65 19.70 3.77
CA ASP A 278 21.00 19.68 5.19
C ASP A 278 20.55 18.44 5.98
N GLY A 279 20.57 17.26 5.34
CA GLY A 279 20.14 15.98 5.96
C GLY A 279 18.64 15.68 5.85
N TRP A 280 17.88 16.49 5.13
CA TRP A 280 16.45 16.33 4.89
C TRP A 280 16.14 16.18 3.41
N ILE A 281 15.00 15.58 3.09
CA ILE A 281 14.48 15.50 1.72
C ILE A 281 13.14 16.21 1.58
N LEU A 282 12.99 17.00 0.52
CA LEU A 282 11.70 17.57 0.14
C LEU A 282 10.90 16.50 -0.59
N ILE A 283 9.70 16.23 -0.09
CA ILE A 283 8.81 15.23 -0.64
C ILE A 283 7.44 15.82 -0.99
N GLN A 284 6.72 15.12 -1.86
CA GLN A 284 5.28 15.24 -2.01
C GLN A 284 4.62 13.89 -1.79
N TYR A 285 3.45 13.90 -1.16
CA TYR A 285 2.65 12.71 -0.90
C TYR A 285 1.16 13.05 -0.81
N SER A 286 0.28 12.04 -0.88
CA SER A 286 -1.16 12.23 -0.65
C SER A 286 -1.56 12.02 0.81
N ILE A 287 -2.48 12.85 1.30
CA ILE A 287 -3.22 12.61 2.55
C ILE A 287 -4.56 11.94 2.22
N SER A 288 -5.24 12.46 1.20
CA SER A 288 -6.48 11.96 0.60
C SER A 288 -6.52 12.34 -0.89
N ALA A 289 -7.57 11.94 -1.61
CA ALA A 289 -7.72 12.28 -3.04
C ALA A 289 -7.91 13.80 -3.29
N ASP A 290 -8.36 14.53 -2.29
CA ASP A 290 -8.62 15.98 -2.32
C ASP A 290 -7.59 16.81 -1.55
N HIS A 291 -6.54 16.19 -0.99
CA HIS A 291 -5.54 16.88 -0.17
C HIS A 291 -4.18 16.16 -0.27
N TYR A 292 -3.22 16.81 -0.92
CA TYR A 292 -1.82 16.36 -0.96
C TYR A 292 -0.97 17.22 -0.03
N ARG A 293 0.32 16.95 0.05
CA ARG A 293 1.23 17.79 0.83
C ARG A 293 2.65 17.70 0.31
N PHE A 294 3.30 18.84 0.24
CA PHE A 294 4.74 18.98 0.25
C PHE A 294 5.26 19.15 1.67
N GLY A 295 6.42 18.59 1.94
CA GLY A 295 7.12 18.82 3.20
C GLY A 295 8.43 18.07 3.28
N TRP A 296 9.08 18.17 4.42
CA TRP A 296 10.41 17.63 4.64
C TRP A 296 10.38 16.47 5.61
N ILE A 297 11.12 15.41 5.27
CA ILE A 297 11.39 14.29 6.17
C ILE A 297 12.90 14.04 6.22
N GLU A 298 13.37 13.38 7.27
CA GLU A 298 14.78 13.02 7.40
C GLU A 298 15.24 12.19 6.20
N LYS A 299 16.46 12.46 5.70
CA LYS A 299 17.05 11.76 4.56
C LYS A 299 17.21 10.26 4.81
N ASP A 300 17.35 9.84 6.07
CA ASP A 300 17.46 8.44 6.47
C ASP A 300 16.21 7.61 6.15
N ALA A 301 15.10 8.25 5.79
CA ALA A 301 13.93 7.59 5.22
C ALA A 301 14.19 6.97 3.84
N LEU A 302 15.21 7.43 3.11
CA LEU A 302 15.59 6.88 1.81
C LEU A 302 16.06 5.42 1.94
N PRO A 303 15.72 4.54 0.98
CA PRO A 303 16.29 3.21 0.94
C PRO A 303 17.82 3.25 0.86
N LYS A 304 18.48 2.26 1.46
CA LYS A 304 19.94 2.15 1.47
C LYS A 304 20.50 2.22 0.04
N GLY A 305 21.47 3.11 -0.17
CA GLY A 305 22.16 3.30 -1.45
C GLY A 305 21.43 4.20 -2.45
N VAL A 306 20.24 4.72 -2.12
CA VAL A 306 19.55 5.72 -2.93
C VAL A 306 20.11 7.11 -2.62
N THR A 307 20.43 7.86 -3.66
CA THR A 307 20.82 9.27 -3.57
C THR A 307 19.85 10.13 -4.38
N VAL A 308 19.57 11.34 -3.90
CA VAL A 308 18.74 12.33 -4.59
C VAL A 308 19.53 13.63 -4.73
N PRO A 309 19.24 14.48 -5.74
CA PRO A 309 20.02 15.70 -5.98
C PRO A 309 19.91 16.68 -4.82
N GLU A 310 20.95 17.49 -4.60
CA GLU A 310 20.90 18.64 -3.70
C GLU A 310 19.96 19.72 -4.27
N LEU A 311 19.14 20.30 -3.41
CA LEU A 311 18.30 21.45 -3.73
C LEU A 311 19.14 22.72 -3.60
N ASN A 312 19.51 23.27 -4.75
CA ASN A 312 20.14 24.57 -4.87
C ASN A 312 19.05 25.65 -4.86
N PHE A 313 18.57 26.02 -3.66
CA PHE A 313 17.66 27.15 -3.55
C PHE A 313 18.30 28.40 -4.13
N ARG A 314 17.48 29.19 -4.82
CA ARG A 314 17.96 30.34 -5.59
C ARG A 314 18.61 31.44 -4.75
N VAL A 315 18.61 31.36 -3.41
CA VAL A 315 19.40 32.26 -2.57
C VAL A 315 19.71 31.69 -1.18
N ALA A 316 20.83 32.12 -0.59
CA ALA A 316 21.08 31.98 0.85
C ALA A 316 20.11 32.88 1.65
N PRO A 317 19.78 32.55 2.91
CA PRO A 317 19.07 33.47 3.79
C PRO A 317 19.81 34.80 3.87
N GLY A 318 19.18 35.89 3.42
CA GLY A 318 19.71 37.26 3.45
C GLY A 318 20.01 37.92 2.09
N ASP A 319 20.00 37.17 0.98
CA ASP A 319 20.53 37.69 -0.29
C ASP A 319 19.45 38.15 -1.32
N GLN A 320 18.16 37.82 -1.12
CA GLN A 320 17.06 38.40 -1.91
C GLN A 320 15.73 38.24 -1.15
N SER A 321 15.42 39.21 -0.30
CA SER A 321 14.04 39.40 0.16
C SER A 321 13.20 39.85 -1.03
N VAL A 322 12.11 39.15 -1.34
CA VAL A 322 11.18 39.60 -2.38
C VAL A 322 10.02 40.32 -1.71
N GLY A 323 9.69 41.51 -2.21
CA GLY A 323 8.57 42.30 -1.71
C GLY A 323 7.24 41.74 -2.18
N PHE A 324 6.16 42.15 -1.51
CA PHE A 324 4.79 41.98 -1.95
C PHE A 324 3.89 42.98 -1.24
N ASP A 325 2.94 43.56 -1.97
CA ASP A 325 2.23 44.78 -1.58
C ASP A 325 0.82 44.53 -0.99
N ARG A 326 0.44 43.26 -0.80
CA ARG A 326 -0.88 42.85 -0.30
C ARG A 326 -0.78 41.60 0.57
N ASP A 327 -1.69 41.43 1.52
CA ASP A 327 -1.76 40.18 2.30
C ASP A 327 -1.91 38.96 1.37
N SER A 328 -1.10 37.93 1.61
CA SER A 328 -1.14 36.66 0.87
C SER A 328 -1.15 35.48 1.85
N TYR A 329 -0.81 34.29 1.39
CA TYR A 329 -0.84 33.08 2.18
C TYR A 329 0.18 32.03 1.70
N LEU A 330 0.57 31.16 2.62
CA LEU A 330 1.26 29.92 2.29
C LEU A 330 0.26 28.77 2.18
N THR A 331 0.55 27.83 1.29
CA THR A 331 -0.02 26.48 1.27
C THR A 331 1.09 25.45 1.21
N ASP A 332 0.89 24.27 1.79
CA ASP A 332 1.73 23.09 1.57
C ASP A 332 1.15 22.15 0.51
N ASP A 333 0.01 22.51 -0.11
CA ASP A 333 -0.67 21.75 -1.15
C ASP A 333 -1.11 22.63 -2.34
N PRO A 334 -0.16 23.12 -3.15
CA PRO A 334 -0.45 24.02 -4.27
C PRO A 334 -1.24 23.36 -5.42
N LEU A 335 -1.26 22.02 -5.47
CA LEU A 335 -1.77 21.28 -6.63
C LEU A 335 -3.20 20.76 -6.46
N VAL A 336 -3.64 20.46 -5.22
CA VAL A 336 -4.94 19.83 -4.98
C VAL A 336 -5.85 20.74 -4.16
N SER A 337 -5.68 20.78 -2.84
CA SER A 337 -6.59 21.53 -1.96
C SER A 337 -6.36 23.04 -1.99
N ARG A 338 -5.12 23.48 -2.25
CA ARG A 338 -4.68 24.89 -2.11
C ARG A 338 -5.03 25.48 -0.74
N ALA A 339 -5.19 24.60 0.26
CA ALA A 339 -5.64 25.00 1.58
C ALA A 339 -4.61 25.94 2.21
N LYS A 340 -5.11 27.06 2.77
CA LYS A 340 -4.26 28.02 3.45
C LYS A 340 -3.64 27.39 4.70
N LEU A 341 -2.30 27.34 4.73
CA LEU A 341 -1.49 26.99 5.89
C LEU A 341 -1.43 28.16 6.88
N CYS A 342 -1.08 29.35 6.38
CA CYS A 342 -1.06 30.58 7.18
C CYS A 342 -1.24 31.81 6.28
N THR A 343 -1.60 32.95 6.86
CA THR A 343 -1.57 34.25 6.18
C THR A 343 -0.17 34.84 6.30
N VAL A 344 0.31 35.50 5.25
CA VAL A 344 1.55 36.29 5.25
C VAL A 344 1.15 37.75 4.99
N LYS A 345 1.50 38.65 5.92
CA LYS A 345 1.12 40.06 5.85
C LYS A 345 1.94 40.81 4.83
N ALA A 346 1.33 41.75 4.11
CA ALA A 346 2.05 42.62 3.17
C ALA A 346 3.35 43.16 3.78
N GLU A 347 4.40 43.30 2.95
CA GLU A 347 5.73 43.77 3.38
C GLU A 347 6.48 42.85 4.37
N THR A 348 5.99 41.63 4.65
CA THR A 348 6.77 40.64 5.41
C THR A 348 7.99 40.22 4.58
N GLU A 349 9.15 40.09 5.22
CA GLU A 349 10.35 39.59 4.53
C GLU A 349 10.17 38.10 4.17
N ILE A 350 10.21 37.78 2.88
CA ILE A 350 10.16 36.40 2.37
C ILE A 350 11.41 36.10 1.54
N TYR A 351 11.87 34.85 1.62
CA TYR A 351 12.99 34.35 0.84
C TYR A 351 12.49 33.41 -0.24
N TYR A 352 12.70 33.78 -1.50
CA TYR A 352 12.30 32.97 -2.65
C TYR A 352 13.28 31.82 -2.87
N LEU A 353 12.78 30.59 -2.85
CA LEU A 353 13.59 29.37 -2.92
C LEU A 353 13.58 28.73 -4.32
N GLY A 354 12.51 28.92 -5.09
CA GLY A 354 12.35 28.43 -6.46
C GLY A 354 10.88 28.39 -6.89
N SER A 355 10.62 28.08 -8.16
CA SER A 355 9.25 27.96 -8.69
C SER A 355 8.82 26.50 -8.80
N LEU A 356 7.62 26.17 -8.35
CA LEU A 356 6.99 24.86 -8.63
C LEU A 356 6.50 24.79 -10.08
N ASN A 357 5.92 25.89 -10.54
CA ASN A 357 5.38 26.13 -11.87
C ASN A 357 5.11 27.64 -11.99
N ASP A 358 4.41 28.07 -13.04
CA ASP A 358 4.11 29.48 -13.28
C ASP A 358 3.12 30.09 -12.27
N GLU A 359 2.43 29.27 -11.47
CA GLU A 359 1.44 29.71 -10.47
C GLU A 359 2.02 29.85 -9.05
N TRP A 360 3.01 29.03 -8.68
CA TRP A 360 3.45 28.88 -7.28
C TRP A 360 4.95 29.02 -7.08
N ALA A 361 5.31 29.98 -6.23
CA ALA A 361 6.65 30.16 -5.70
C ALA A 361 6.82 29.36 -4.40
N TYR A 362 7.89 28.59 -4.28
CA TYR A 362 8.32 28.04 -3.00
C TYR A 362 9.13 29.10 -2.24
N VAL A 363 8.70 29.45 -1.04
CA VAL A 363 9.28 30.52 -0.25
C VAL A 363 9.52 30.08 1.19
N MET A 364 10.40 30.78 1.88
CA MET A 364 10.62 30.67 3.32
C MET A 364 10.27 31.98 4.00
N VAL A 365 9.57 31.90 5.13
CA VAL A 365 9.15 33.06 5.92
C VAL A 365 9.25 32.75 7.41
N GLN A 366 9.50 33.77 8.21
CA GLN A 366 9.39 33.68 9.66
C GLN A 366 7.96 34.00 10.08
N THR A 367 7.35 33.13 10.88
CA THR A 367 6.03 33.34 11.47
C THR A 367 6.07 34.38 12.58
N GLU A 368 4.89 34.90 12.95
CA GLU A 368 4.74 35.83 14.07
C GLU A 368 5.31 35.29 15.40
N ASP A 369 5.32 33.96 15.61
CA ASP A 369 5.90 33.31 16.79
C ASP A 369 7.41 33.00 16.66
N GLY A 370 8.06 33.51 15.61
CA GLY A 370 9.52 33.45 15.41
C GLY A 370 10.03 32.15 14.77
N ARG A 371 9.15 31.20 14.43
CA ARG A 371 9.53 29.95 13.75
C ARG A 371 9.68 30.15 12.25
N TRP A 372 10.58 29.39 11.63
CA TRP A 372 10.69 29.37 10.18
C TRP A 372 9.70 28.38 9.57
N MET A 373 9.13 28.75 8.43
CA MET A 373 8.31 27.87 7.62
C MET A 373 8.65 28.05 6.16
N CYS A 374 8.63 26.94 5.42
CA CYS A 374 8.59 27.00 3.97
C CYS A 374 7.21 26.55 3.46
N GLY A 375 6.79 27.10 2.34
CA GLY A 375 5.50 26.80 1.72
C GLY A 375 5.40 27.45 0.35
N PHE A 376 4.26 27.26 -0.30
CA PHE A 376 3.98 27.83 -1.61
C PHE A 376 3.12 29.08 -1.48
N MET A 377 3.55 30.15 -2.14
CA MET A 377 2.84 31.41 -2.26
C MET A 377 2.52 31.66 -3.74
N PRO A 378 1.35 32.23 -4.08
CA PRO A 378 1.02 32.50 -5.48
C PRO A 378 1.99 33.49 -6.12
N HIS A 379 2.48 33.20 -7.33
CA HIS A 379 3.42 34.06 -8.05
C HIS A 379 2.87 35.47 -8.28
N TYR A 380 1.57 35.60 -8.56
CA TYR A 380 0.94 36.90 -8.83
C TYR A 380 0.91 37.84 -7.62
N ASP A 381 1.12 37.31 -6.40
CA ASP A 381 1.23 38.12 -5.19
C ASP A 381 2.66 38.60 -4.94
N ILE A 382 3.68 37.97 -5.53
CA ILE A 382 5.09 38.30 -5.31
C ILE A 382 5.53 39.33 -6.37
N SER A 383 5.99 40.50 -5.93
CA SER A 383 6.47 41.53 -6.86
C SER A 383 7.89 41.18 -7.34
N ASN A 384 8.03 40.90 -8.64
CA ASN A 384 9.24 40.47 -9.38
C ASN A 384 9.50 38.95 -9.50
N GLY A 385 8.45 38.14 -9.68
CA GLY A 385 8.60 36.76 -10.19
C GLY A 385 9.15 36.70 -11.62
#